data_AF-A0A958FY59-F1
#
_entry.id   AF-A0A958FY59-F1
#
_cell.length_a   1.000
_cell.length_b   1.000
_cell.length_c   1.000
_cell.angle_alpha   90.00
_cell.angle_beta   90.00
_cell.angle_gamma   90.00
#
_symmetry.space_group_name_H-M   'P 1'
#
loop_
_entity.id
_entity.type
_entity.pdbx_description
1 polymer ?
#
loop_
_entity_poly.entity_id
_entity_poly.type
_entity_poly.pdbx_seq_one_letter_code
_entity_poly.pdbx_strand_id
1 'polypeptide(L)'
;MLRNFFPILLVIFLTCSGCVRNPGLTTPQTGERLSWVAEEALVERLEGEATKLSSVRGLSRSRIEQNEERVALRHVIAYQQPDKLRIETLPSNVVQTLQLLILDGEEAIYLDASSKQGYRGPADSGLLRRFFGIALAPSKLMSLLSGRVPLESLALETKIFLDK
;
A
#
# COMPACT_ATOMS: atom_id res chain seq x y z
N MET A 1 37.84 2.70 -43.79
CA MET A 1 37.05 1.72 -43.01
C MET A 1 36.98 1.98 -41.49
N LEU A 2 37.63 3.02 -40.92
CA LEU A 2 37.63 3.26 -39.47
C LEU A 2 36.51 4.17 -38.91
N ARG A 3 35.65 4.77 -39.76
CA ARG A 3 34.68 5.80 -39.33
C ARG A 3 33.41 5.25 -38.66
N ASN A 4 33.18 3.93 -38.70
CA ASN A 4 31.96 3.30 -38.19
C ASN A 4 32.12 2.62 -36.81
N PHE A 5 33.32 2.61 -36.21
CA PHE A 5 33.55 1.99 -34.90
C PHE A 5 33.23 2.91 -33.70
N PHE A 6 33.28 4.23 -33.91
CA PHE A 6 33.00 5.21 -32.87
C PHE A 6 31.59 5.12 -32.24
N PRO A 7 30.49 4.96 -33.00
CA PRO A 7 29.15 4.87 -32.40
C PRO A 7 28.96 3.56 -31.62
N ILE A 8 29.60 2.47 -32.03
CA ILE A 8 29.50 1.16 -31.34
C ILE A 8 30.18 1.23 -29.98
N LEU A 9 31.35 1.87 -29.91
CA LEU A 9 32.08 2.06 -28.66
C LEU A 9 31.31 2.93 -27.65
N LEU A 10 30.61 3.97 -28.15
CA LEU A 10 29.79 4.86 -27.33
C LEU A 10 28.58 4.14 -26.69
N VAL A 11 27.91 3.27 -27.46
CA VAL A 11 26.77 2.47 -26.96
C VAL A 11 27.22 1.49 -25.89
N ILE A 12 28.37 0.84 -26.08
CA ILE A 12 28.94 -0.08 -25.07
C ILE A 12 29.27 0.67 -23.77
N PHE A 13 29.91 1.84 -23.86
CA PHE A 13 30.24 2.66 -22.68
C PHE A 13 29.00 3.14 -21.90
N LEU A 14 27.91 3.48 -22.60
CA LEU A 14 26.65 3.85 -21.95
C LEU A 14 26.01 2.66 -21.22
N THR A 15 26.09 1.44 -21.78
CA THR A 15 25.51 0.25 -21.14
C THR A 15 26.30 -0.23 -19.93
N CYS A 16 27.62 0.01 -19.87
CA CYS A 16 28.45 -0.41 -18.74
C CYS A 16 28.39 0.52 -17.51
N SER A 17 27.82 1.72 -17.64
CA SER A 17 27.73 2.70 -16.55
C SER A 17 26.45 2.58 -15.71
N GLY A 18 25.58 1.61 -16.04
CA GLY A 18 24.24 1.45 -15.46
C GLY A 18 24.11 0.50 -14.28
N CYS A 19 25.21 0.04 -13.68
CA CYS A 19 25.12 -0.73 -12.44
C CYS A 19 24.72 0.20 -11.28
N VAL A 20 23.42 0.43 -11.11
CA VAL A 20 22.84 0.89 -9.86
C VAL A 20 23.21 -0.16 -8.82
N ARG A 21 24.23 0.16 -8.01
CA ARG A 21 24.52 -0.53 -6.76
C ARG A 21 23.29 -0.28 -5.90
N ASN A 22 22.38 -1.25 -5.83
CA ASN A 22 21.32 -1.25 -4.84
C ASN A 22 22.04 -1.44 -3.49
N PRO A 23 22.21 -0.39 -2.66
CA PRO A 23 22.83 -0.56 -1.34
C PRO A 23 21.95 -1.58 -0.65
N GLY A 24 22.55 -2.74 -0.36
CA GLY A 24 21.83 -3.98 -0.13
C GLY A 24 20.62 -3.79 0.77
N LEU A 25 19.53 -4.48 0.41
CA LEU A 25 18.64 -5.01 1.42
C LEU A 25 19.54 -5.69 2.45
N THR A 26 19.86 -4.98 3.53
CA THR A 26 20.45 -5.56 4.72
C THR A 26 19.45 -6.61 5.13
N THR A 27 19.76 -7.88 4.84
CA THR A 27 19.12 -9.00 5.50
C THR A 27 19.10 -8.65 6.98
N PRO A 28 17.94 -8.69 7.65
CA PRO A 28 17.87 -8.36 9.06
C PRO A 28 18.97 -9.14 9.75
N GLN A 29 19.96 -8.42 10.28
CA GLN A 29 20.98 -9.06 11.09
C GLN A 29 20.21 -9.76 12.19
N THR A 30 20.50 -11.03 12.44
CA THR A 30 19.89 -11.80 13.52
C THR A 30 20.06 -10.98 14.79
N GLY A 31 19.00 -10.26 15.15
CA GLY A 31 19.10 -9.13 16.07
C GLY A 31 19.34 -9.66 17.47
N GLU A 32 20.22 -8.98 18.20
CA GLU A 32 20.29 -9.15 19.65
C GLU A 32 18.91 -8.84 20.24
N ARG A 33 18.40 -9.74 21.10
CA ARG A 33 17.09 -9.55 21.72
C ARG A 33 17.15 -8.30 22.58
N LEU A 34 16.29 -7.32 22.30
CA LEU A 34 16.18 -6.12 23.11
C LEU A 34 15.76 -6.49 24.54
N SER A 35 16.17 -5.68 25.51
CA SER A 35 15.60 -5.77 26.85
C SER A 35 14.12 -5.39 26.79
N TRP A 36 13.31 -5.95 27.70
CA TRP A 36 11.87 -5.66 27.77
C TRP A 36 11.56 -4.15 27.79
N VAL A 37 12.33 -3.38 28.58
CA VAL A 37 12.20 -1.92 28.67
C VAL A 37 12.49 -1.22 27.33
N ALA A 38 13.50 -1.70 26.60
CA ALA A 38 13.85 -1.14 25.29
C ALA A 38 12.82 -1.52 24.21
N GLU A 39 12.21 -2.70 24.32
CA GLU A 39 11.10 -3.14 23.46
C GLU A 39 9.86 -2.28 23.67
N GLU A 40 9.43 -2.10 24.93
CA GLU A 40 8.27 -1.24 25.26
C GLU A 40 8.46 0.20 24.78
N ALA A 41 9.64 0.80 25.04
CA ALA A 41 9.93 2.16 24.60
C ALA A 41 9.96 2.30 23.06
N LEU A 42 10.40 1.26 22.35
CA LEU A 42 10.36 1.23 20.89
C LEU A 42 8.92 1.15 20.37
N VAL A 43 8.10 0.25 20.93
CA VAL A 43 6.69 0.12 20.57
C VAL A 43 5.94 1.42 20.84
N GLU A 44 6.08 2.00 22.02
CA GLU A 44 5.44 3.28 22.40
C GLU A 44 5.81 4.40 21.41
N ARG A 45 7.10 4.48 21.03
CA ARG A 45 7.55 5.46 20.04
C ARG A 45 6.89 5.21 18.66
N LEU A 46 6.82 3.96 18.23
CA LEU A 46 6.19 3.60 16.95
C LEU A 46 4.68 3.90 16.98
N GLU A 47 4.00 3.68 18.10
CA GLU A 47 2.59 4.03 18.29
C GLU A 47 2.37 5.55 18.26
N GLY A 48 3.23 6.30 18.96
CA GLY A 48 3.22 7.76 18.97
C GLY A 48 3.49 8.38 17.58
N GLU A 49 4.24 7.69 16.72
CA GLU A 49 4.44 8.12 15.34
C GLU A 49 3.30 7.69 14.40
N ALA A 50 2.67 6.54 14.65
CA ALA A 50 1.51 6.07 13.88
C ALA A 50 0.30 7.01 14.00
N THR A 51 0.07 7.56 15.19
CA THR A 51 -1.05 8.49 15.46
C THR A 51 -0.93 9.85 14.76
N LYS A 52 0.25 10.21 14.23
CA LYS A 52 0.48 11.49 13.54
C LYS A 52 -0.06 11.54 12.10
N LEU A 53 -0.64 10.46 11.58
CA LEU A 53 -1.18 10.40 10.21
C LEU A 53 -2.55 11.08 10.10
N SER A 54 -2.60 12.40 9.94
CA SER A 54 -3.90 13.09 9.78
C SER A 54 -4.52 12.91 8.39
N SER A 55 -3.70 12.74 7.34
CA SER A 55 -4.18 12.53 5.97
C SER A 55 -3.16 11.82 5.08
N VAL A 56 -3.65 11.10 4.07
CA VAL A 56 -2.85 10.44 3.02
C VAL A 56 -3.48 10.71 1.68
N ARG A 57 -2.64 10.98 0.68
CA ARG A 57 -3.04 10.93 -0.73
C ARG A 57 -2.04 10.08 -1.48
N GLY A 58 -2.53 9.15 -2.28
CA GLY A 58 -1.69 8.18 -2.98
C GLY A 58 -2.24 7.85 -4.34
N LEU A 59 -1.32 7.52 -5.24
CA LEU A 59 -1.61 6.87 -6.51
C LEU A 59 -0.95 5.51 -6.48
N SER A 60 -1.73 4.46 -6.71
CA SER A 60 -1.20 3.10 -6.83
C SER A 60 -1.50 2.51 -8.20
N ARG A 61 -0.70 1.51 -8.58
CA ARG A 61 -0.91 0.68 -9.76
C ARG A 61 -0.98 -0.76 -9.30
N SER A 62 -2.01 -1.48 -9.73
CA SER A 62 -2.17 -2.90 -9.43
C SER A 62 -2.23 -3.69 -10.74
N ARG A 63 -1.73 -4.92 -10.69
CA ARG A 63 -1.92 -5.92 -11.73
C ARG A 63 -2.61 -7.09 -11.08
N ILE A 64 -3.81 -7.40 -11.55
CA ILE A 64 -4.60 -8.54 -11.09
C ILE A 64 -4.45 -9.63 -12.15
N GLU A 65 -4.07 -10.82 -11.73
CA GLU A 65 -3.98 -12.00 -12.59
C GLU A 65 -5.02 -13.01 -12.13
N GLN A 66 -5.98 -13.35 -12.99
CA GLN A 66 -7.03 -14.33 -12.70
C GLN A 66 -7.35 -15.12 -13.97
N ASN A 67 -7.29 -16.46 -13.89
CA ASN A 67 -7.67 -17.38 -14.99
C ASN A 67 -7.11 -16.95 -16.37
N GLU A 68 -5.79 -16.75 -16.44
CA GLU A 68 -5.05 -16.30 -17.64
C GLU A 68 -5.29 -14.85 -18.09
N GLU A 69 -6.27 -14.15 -17.52
CA GLU A 69 -6.48 -12.73 -17.75
C GLU A 69 -5.58 -11.89 -16.84
N ARG A 70 -5.01 -10.84 -17.43
CA ARG A 70 -4.21 -9.83 -16.71
C ARG A 70 -4.84 -8.47 -16.86
N VAL A 71 -5.25 -7.87 -15.76
CA VAL A 71 -5.83 -6.53 -15.74
C VAL A 71 -4.91 -5.59 -14.98
N ALA A 72 -4.52 -4.49 -15.63
CA ALA A 72 -3.77 -3.42 -14.99
C ALA A 72 -4.70 -2.26 -14.64
N LEU A 73 -4.73 -1.90 -13.35
CA LEU A 73 -5.56 -0.85 -12.79
C LEU A 73 -4.70 0.22 -12.13
N ARG A 74 -5.27 1.42 -12.02
CA ARG A 74 -4.72 2.52 -11.23
C ARG A 74 -5.71 2.84 -10.13
N HIS A 75 -5.22 3.19 -8.95
CA HIS A 75 -6.08 3.65 -7.87
C HIS A 75 -5.67 5.04 -7.40
N VAL A 76 -6.65 5.93 -7.23
CA VAL A 76 -6.50 7.19 -6.50
C VAL A 76 -7.04 6.96 -5.11
N ILE A 77 -6.22 7.18 -4.09
CA ILE A 77 -6.56 6.94 -2.70
C ILE A 77 -6.40 8.27 -1.96
N ALA A 78 -7.44 8.69 -1.24
CA ALA A 78 -7.38 9.80 -0.31
C ALA A 78 -7.99 9.38 1.02
N TYR A 79 -7.26 9.61 2.11
CA TYR A 79 -7.69 9.31 3.45
C TYR A 79 -7.50 10.53 4.35
N GLN A 80 -8.43 10.72 5.28
CA GLN A 80 -8.34 11.70 6.35
C GLN A 80 -8.91 11.10 7.63
N GLN A 81 -8.19 11.27 8.73
CA GLN A 81 -8.65 10.82 10.05
C GLN A 81 -9.95 11.56 10.48
N PRO A 82 -10.80 10.91 11.29
CA PRO A 82 -10.67 9.51 11.73
C PRO A 82 -11.04 8.50 10.63
N ASP A 83 -12.10 8.72 9.86
CA ASP A 83 -12.75 7.64 9.08
C ASP A 83 -13.14 8.03 7.65
N LYS A 84 -12.51 9.07 7.09
CA LYS A 84 -12.81 9.54 5.74
C LYS A 84 -11.90 8.89 4.73
N LEU A 85 -12.46 8.14 3.80
CA LEU A 85 -11.70 7.42 2.77
C LEU A 85 -12.36 7.62 1.40
N ARG A 86 -11.56 7.87 0.39
CA ARG A 86 -11.96 7.85 -1.00
C ARG A 86 -11.01 6.95 -1.77
N ILE A 87 -11.56 5.99 -2.49
CA ILE A 87 -10.82 5.14 -3.42
C ILE A 87 -11.50 5.24 -4.78
N GLU A 88 -10.73 5.58 -5.80
CA GLU A 88 -11.17 5.50 -7.20
C GLU A 88 -10.31 4.49 -7.94
N THR A 89 -10.94 3.53 -8.60
CA THR A 89 -10.29 2.61 -9.52
C THR A 89 -10.47 3.12 -10.94
N LEU A 90 -9.36 3.25 -11.65
CA LEU A 90 -9.27 3.69 -13.04
C LEU A 90 -8.66 2.58 -13.90
N PRO A 91 -9.07 2.44 -15.17
CA PRO A 91 -8.34 1.66 -16.15
C PRO A 91 -6.93 2.21 -16.31
N SER A 92 -5.99 1.37 -16.71
CA SER A 92 -4.62 1.79 -17.01
C SER A 92 -4.53 2.75 -18.22
N ASN A 93 -5.47 2.66 -19.16
CA ASN A 93 -5.47 3.35 -20.45
C ASN A 93 -6.48 4.50 -20.58
N VAL A 94 -7.45 4.64 -19.68
CA VAL A 94 -8.52 5.66 -19.74
C VAL A 94 -8.66 6.37 -18.39
N VAL A 95 -9.21 7.59 -18.39
CA VAL A 95 -9.39 8.44 -17.20
C VAL A 95 -10.79 8.28 -16.56
N GLN A 96 -11.62 7.37 -17.08
CA GLN A 96 -12.97 7.15 -16.53
C GLN A 96 -12.92 6.27 -15.28
N THR A 97 -13.66 6.65 -14.25
CA THR A 97 -13.79 5.88 -13.00
C THR A 97 -14.56 4.58 -13.25
N LEU A 98 -13.91 3.44 -13.01
CA LEU A 98 -14.55 2.12 -13.03
C LEU A 98 -15.29 1.87 -11.72
N GLN A 99 -14.63 2.14 -10.60
CA GLN A 99 -15.19 1.96 -9.27
C GLN A 99 -14.85 3.17 -8.39
N LEU A 100 -15.80 3.58 -7.55
CA LEU A 100 -15.64 4.65 -6.59
C LEU A 100 -16.15 4.16 -5.24
N LEU A 101 -15.35 4.29 -4.19
CA LEU A 101 -15.76 4.16 -2.80
C LEU A 101 -15.50 5.48 -2.09
N ILE A 102 -16.49 5.98 -1.38
CA ILE A 102 -16.39 7.11 -0.46
C ILE A 102 -16.92 6.64 0.89
N LEU A 103 -16.16 6.84 1.95
CA LEU A 103 -16.55 6.73 3.35
C LEU A 103 -16.39 8.13 3.94
N ASP A 104 -17.41 8.67 4.60
CA ASP A 104 -17.33 9.99 5.27
C ASP A 104 -17.30 9.92 6.80
N GLY A 105 -17.40 8.70 7.35
CA GLY A 105 -17.46 8.39 8.78
C GLY A 105 -18.84 7.93 9.24
N GLU A 106 -19.91 8.27 8.52
CA GLU A 106 -21.28 7.86 8.83
C GLU A 106 -21.91 7.08 7.68
N GLU A 107 -21.72 7.59 6.47
CA GLU A 107 -22.24 7.04 5.23
C GLU A 107 -21.12 6.58 4.30
N ALA A 108 -21.48 5.61 3.48
CA ALA A 108 -20.67 5.09 2.42
C ALA A 108 -21.42 5.15 1.10
N ILE A 109 -20.68 5.50 0.05
CA ILE A 109 -21.15 5.43 -1.33
C ILE A 109 -20.16 4.55 -2.08
N TYR A 110 -20.68 3.50 -2.70
CA TYR A 110 -19.94 2.69 -3.66
C TYR A 110 -20.63 2.73 -5.01
N LEU A 111 -19.86 2.92 -6.08
CA LEU A 111 -20.32 2.85 -7.46
C LEU A 111 -19.41 1.93 -8.24
N ASP A 112 -20.00 1.07 -9.06
CA ASP A 112 -19.32 0.22 -10.03
C ASP A 112 -19.94 0.46 -11.41
N ALA A 113 -19.20 1.18 -12.25
CA ALA A 113 -19.62 1.51 -13.60
C ALA A 113 -19.67 0.27 -14.51
N SER A 114 -18.87 -0.75 -14.23
CA SER A 114 -18.80 -1.96 -15.05
C SER A 114 -20.04 -2.83 -14.89
N SER A 115 -20.50 -3.01 -13.65
CA SER A 115 -21.70 -3.78 -13.32
C SER A 115 -22.97 -2.92 -13.28
N LYS A 116 -22.85 -1.59 -13.40
CA LYS A 116 -23.94 -0.60 -13.23
C LYS A 116 -24.64 -0.73 -11.87
N GLN A 117 -23.86 -1.08 -10.84
CA GLN A 117 -24.36 -1.25 -9.48
C GLN A 117 -23.88 -0.11 -8.59
N GLY A 118 -24.69 0.20 -7.60
CA GLY A 118 -24.36 1.18 -6.57
C GLY A 118 -24.79 0.68 -5.21
N TYR A 119 -24.11 1.16 -4.18
CA TYR A 119 -24.48 0.98 -2.79
C TYR A 119 -24.41 2.33 -2.09
N ARG A 120 -25.42 2.59 -1.25
CA ARG A 120 -25.43 3.69 -0.31
C ARG A 120 -25.96 3.18 1.02
N GLY A 121 -25.27 3.50 2.11
CA GLY A 121 -25.67 3.09 3.45
C GLY A 121 -24.59 3.40 4.48
N PRO A 122 -24.65 2.77 5.67
CA PRO A 122 -23.69 3.05 6.74
C PRO A 122 -22.24 2.76 6.36
N ALA A 123 -21.32 3.61 6.85
CA ALA A 123 -19.89 3.39 6.74
C ALA A 123 -19.42 2.27 7.68
N ASP A 124 -19.50 1.02 7.22
CA ASP A 124 -19.00 -0.14 7.96
C ASP A 124 -17.54 -0.50 7.59
N SER A 125 -16.83 -1.15 8.53
CA SER A 125 -15.44 -1.57 8.34
C SER A 125 -15.28 -2.77 7.38
N GLY A 126 -16.37 -3.44 7.03
CA GLY A 126 -16.42 -4.57 6.11
C GLY A 126 -16.54 -4.15 4.64
N LEU A 127 -16.85 -2.89 4.33
CA LEU A 127 -17.03 -2.41 2.95
C LEU A 127 -15.77 -2.57 2.09
N LEU A 128 -14.58 -2.37 2.67
CA LEU A 128 -13.32 -2.63 1.98
C LEU A 128 -13.15 -4.10 1.61
N ARG A 129 -13.57 -5.01 2.50
CA ARG A 129 -13.57 -6.45 2.21
C ARG A 129 -14.59 -6.79 1.14
N ARG A 130 -15.79 -6.22 1.24
CA ARG A 130 -16.91 -6.48 0.34
C ARG A 130 -16.64 -6.03 -1.09
N PHE A 131 -16.08 -4.84 -1.28
CA PHE A 131 -15.93 -4.24 -2.60
C PHE A 131 -14.52 -4.35 -3.19
N PHE A 132 -13.49 -4.43 -2.35
CA PHE A 132 -12.10 -4.51 -2.80
C PHE A 132 -11.39 -5.80 -2.40
N GLY A 133 -12.05 -6.70 -1.65
CA GLY A 133 -11.41 -7.91 -1.12
C GLY A 133 -10.39 -7.64 -0.01
N ILE A 134 -10.31 -6.41 0.50
CA ILE A 134 -9.32 -6.01 1.50
C ILE A 134 -9.89 -6.20 2.91
N ALA A 135 -9.39 -7.21 3.63
CA ALA A 135 -9.82 -7.51 5.00
C ALA A 135 -9.11 -6.64 6.06
N LEU A 136 -9.07 -5.32 5.84
CA LEU A 136 -8.46 -4.35 6.75
C LEU A 136 -9.39 -3.15 6.94
N ALA A 137 -9.41 -2.60 8.15
CA ALA A 137 -10.03 -1.31 8.41
C ALA A 137 -9.28 -0.19 7.64
N PRO A 138 -9.97 0.91 7.25
CA PRO A 138 -9.35 2.03 6.54
C PRO A 138 -8.06 2.55 7.19
N SER A 139 -8.08 2.80 8.50
CA SER A 139 -6.91 3.28 9.25
C SER A 139 -5.72 2.32 9.16
N LYS A 140 -5.96 1.02 9.27
CA LYS A 140 -4.91 -0.02 9.16
C LYS A 140 -4.32 -0.09 7.76
N LEU A 141 -5.17 -0.05 6.73
CA LEU A 141 -4.72 -0.02 5.34
C LEU A 141 -3.83 1.21 5.10
N MET A 142 -4.21 2.38 5.62
CA MET A 142 -3.44 3.61 5.43
C MET A 142 -2.12 3.61 6.21
N SER A 143 -2.08 3.02 7.41
CA SER A 143 -0.81 2.79 8.12
C SER A 143 0.15 1.97 7.27
N LEU A 144 -0.31 0.85 6.69
CA LEU A 144 0.51 0.01 5.81
C LEU A 144 0.97 0.76 4.56
N LEU A 145 0.05 1.46 3.88
CA LEU A 145 0.38 2.23 2.66
C LEU A 145 1.32 3.41 2.94
N SER A 146 1.35 3.93 4.17
CA SER A 146 2.29 4.97 4.60
C SER A 146 3.61 4.42 5.15
N GLY A 147 3.85 3.11 5.05
CA GLY A 147 5.08 2.47 5.53
C GLY A 147 5.15 2.35 7.05
N ARG A 148 4.01 2.41 7.73
CA ARG A 148 3.91 2.28 9.19
C ARG A 148 3.38 0.92 9.58
N VAL A 149 3.85 0.46 10.73
CA VAL A 149 3.42 -0.82 11.29
C VAL A 149 2.07 -0.62 12.01
N PRO A 150 1.03 -1.39 11.68
CA PRO A 150 -0.23 -1.37 12.42
C PRO A 150 -0.07 -2.16 13.73
N LEU A 151 0.34 -1.47 14.80
CA LEU A 151 0.79 -2.09 16.06
C LEU A 151 -0.30 -2.89 16.80
N GLU A 152 -1.58 -2.58 16.60
CA GLU A 152 -2.70 -3.41 17.10
C GLU A 152 -2.63 -4.88 16.63
N SER A 153 -2.00 -5.15 15.49
CA SER A 153 -1.85 -6.52 14.96
C SER A 153 -0.68 -7.29 15.58
N LEU A 154 0.36 -6.59 16.06
CA LEU A 154 1.54 -7.21 16.68
C LEU A 154 1.26 -7.73 18.09
N ALA A 155 0.29 -7.15 18.79
CA ALA A 155 -0.14 -7.61 20.12
C ALA A 155 -0.75 -9.03 20.12
N LEU A 156 -1.17 -9.54 18.96
CA LEU A 156 -1.72 -10.90 18.81
C LEU A 156 -0.62 -11.96 18.64
N GLU A 157 0.53 -11.60 18.05
CA GLU A 157 1.63 -12.55 17.83
C GLU A 157 2.52 -12.72 19.08
N THR A 158 2.67 -11.68 19.90
CA THR A 158 3.41 -11.79 21.18
C THR A 158 2.77 -12.74 22.17
N LYS A 159 1.43 -12.91 22.15
CA LYS A 159 0.76 -13.93 22.98
C LYS A 159 1.09 -15.36 22.56
N ILE A 160 1.39 -15.62 21.29
CA ILE A 160 1.69 -16.98 20.79
C ILE A 160 3.12 -17.39 21.17
N PHE A 161 4.03 -16.44 21.34
CA PHE A 161 5.43 -16.71 21.70
C PHE A 161 5.71 -16.82 23.20
N LEU A 162 4.76 -16.45 24.07
CA LEU A 162 4.91 -16.51 25.53
C LEU A 162 4.36 -17.81 26.16
N ASP A 163 3.82 -18.72 25.35
CA ASP A 163 3.21 -19.99 25.82
C ASP A 163 4.07 -21.24 25.48
N LYS A 164 5.40 -21.08 25.45
CA LYS A 164 6.36 -22.19 25.29
C LYS A 164 7.48 -22.12 26.32
#